data_AF-A0A3Q0JEJ9-F1
#
_entry.id   AF-A0A3Q0JEJ9-F1
#
_cell.length_a   1.000
_cell.length_b   1.000
_cell.length_c   1.000
_cell.angle_alpha   90.00
_cell.angle_beta   90.00
_cell.angle_gamma   90.00
#
_symmetry.space_group_name_H-M   'P 1'
#
loop_
_entity.id
_entity.type
_entity.pdbx_description
1 polymer ?
#
loop_
_entity_poly.entity_id
_entity_poly.type
_entity_poly.pdbx_seq_one_letter_code
_entity_poly.pdbx_strand_id
1 'polypeptide(L)'
;MQPPSEGQLSVTSGILNRLQKWKNDSNSGIFKDKSEYPTLTRMSYCQCRLKIVFSSIFNEFGWKHVWAETSVDSSCFEGIFKDKSEYPTLTRMSYCQCRLKIVFSSIFNEFGWKHVALILDRSDLFSLIVGKNLESGLRKNGLLSFVRELDGNEEDSKCDQFLKDASNYARVVILSVRGALVRKFMLAAHSLGMTRGDWTFLDVEIVTGSYWGEHEWENGDELDADARKAYESLLRVSILEPTSASYHDFSDLVKERAQTFYNYTYLDGEEVNFFVGAFYDGVQLLGMALNETLTMGGDIRDGKSITKLMWNRSFHA
;
A
#
# COMPACT_ATOMS: atom_id res chain seq x y z
N MET A 1 -26.24 -14.75 -23.44
CA MET A 1 -25.85 -15.81 -22.48
C MET A 1 -26.37 -15.41 -21.12
N GLN A 2 -27.04 -16.33 -20.44
CA GLN A 2 -27.72 -16.09 -19.16
C GLN A 2 -26.65 -15.90 -18.07
N PRO A 3 -26.77 -14.89 -17.18
CA PRO A 3 -25.81 -14.70 -16.10
C PRO A 3 -25.85 -15.89 -15.13
N PRO A 4 -24.70 -16.30 -14.56
CA PRO A 4 -24.66 -17.35 -13.54
C PRO A 4 -25.45 -16.93 -12.30
N SER A 5 -26.12 -17.89 -11.66
CA SER A 5 -26.88 -17.65 -10.43
C SER A 5 -25.96 -17.31 -9.26
N GLU A 6 -26.44 -16.51 -8.30
CA GLU A 6 -25.66 -15.99 -7.16
C GLU A 6 -24.89 -17.07 -6.37
N GLY A 7 -25.36 -18.33 -6.38
CA GLY A 7 -24.66 -19.46 -5.76
C GLY A 7 -23.35 -19.90 -6.44
N GLN A 8 -23.04 -19.41 -7.64
CA GLN A 8 -21.78 -19.71 -8.36
C GLN A 8 -20.72 -18.61 -8.23
N LEU A 9 -21.07 -17.43 -7.69
CA LEU A 9 -20.16 -16.30 -7.50
C LEU A 9 -19.66 -16.15 -6.06
N SER A 10 -20.20 -16.92 -5.11
CA SER A 10 -19.66 -16.96 -3.76
C SER A 10 -18.45 -17.88 -3.71
N VAL A 11 -17.24 -17.32 -3.65
CA VAL A 11 -16.14 -18.02 -2.96
C VAL A 11 -16.39 -17.78 -1.49
N THR A 12 -16.96 -18.78 -0.83
CA THR A 12 -17.06 -18.83 0.62
C THR A 12 -15.67 -18.67 1.24
N SER A 13 -15.56 -17.72 2.16
CA SER A 13 -14.44 -17.59 3.08
C SER A 13 -14.32 -18.89 3.88
N GLY A 14 -13.40 -19.76 3.46
CA GLY A 14 -13.15 -21.04 4.12
C GLY A 14 -12.56 -22.05 3.15
N ILE A 15 -11.26 -22.27 3.25
CA ILE A 15 -10.56 -23.57 3.25
C ILE A 15 -9.05 -23.25 3.19
N LEU A 16 -8.47 -23.09 4.38
CA LEU A 16 -7.17 -23.67 4.69
C LEU A 16 -7.33 -25.20 4.56
N ASN A 17 -6.60 -25.85 3.65
CA ASN A 17 -5.93 -27.12 3.94
C ASN A 17 -5.17 -27.66 2.72
N ARG A 18 -3.88 -27.97 2.96
CA ARG A 18 -2.93 -28.71 2.10
C ARG A 18 -2.43 -28.01 0.84
N LEU A 19 -1.29 -27.32 0.97
CA LEU A 19 -0.24 -27.41 -0.03
C LEU A 19 1.08 -27.82 0.65
N GLN A 20 1.33 -29.12 0.63
CA GLN A 20 2.68 -29.66 0.79
C GLN A 20 3.56 -29.10 -0.34
N LYS A 21 4.72 -28.56 0.07
CA LYS A 21 5.96 -28.40 -0.72
C LYS A 21 5.78 -27.97 -2.18
N TRP A 22 5.91 -26.67 -2.44
CA TRP A 22 6.35 -26.19 -3.75
C TRP A 22 7.79 -26.64 -4.01
N LYS A 23 7.93 -27.75 -4.74
CA LYS A 23 9.11 -28.01 -5.57
C LYS A 23 8.93 -27.25 -6.89
N ASN A 24 10.02 -26.62 -7.34
CA ASN A 24 10.15 -26.08 -8.69
C ASN A 24 9.83 -27.16 -9.73
N ASP A 25 8.69 -27.05 -10.40
CA ASP A 25 8.48 -27.65 -11.72
C ASP A 25 7.68 -26.68 -12.60
N SER A 26 8.38 -26.11 -13.56
CA SER A 26 7.86 -25.28 -14.63
C SER A 26 7.09 -26.15 -15.63
N ASN A 27 5.75 -26.24 -15.51
CA ASN A 27 4.80 -26.19 -16.65
C ASN A 27 3.32 -26.53 -16.38
N SER A 28 2.86 -26.83 -15.16
CA SER A 28 1.46 -27.27 -14.94
C SER A 28 0.66 -26.30 -14.05
N GLY A 29 -0.05 -25.35 -14.67
CA GLY A 29 -1.05 -24.52 -14.01
C GLY A 29 -2.39 -24.60 -14.72
N ILE A 30 -3.40 -25.18 -14.06
CA ILE A 30 -4.80 -25.34 -14.51
C ILE A 30 -5.47 -24.00 -14.91
N PHE A 31 -4.92 -22.86 -14.50
CA PHE A 31 -5.50 -21.52 -14.70
C PHE A 31 -5.05 -20.80 -15.99
N LYS A 32 -4.41 -21.50 -16.94
CA LYS A 32 -4.05 -20.92 -18.25
C LYS A 32 -5.13 -21.10 -19.32
N ASP A 33 -6.03 -22.07 -19.19
CA ASP A 33 -7.10 -22.26 -20.18
C ASP A 33 -8.27 -21.32 -19.89
N LYS A 34 -8.50 -20.37 -20.80
CA LYS A 34 -9.53 -19.32 -20.73
C LYS A 34 -10.72 -19.59 -21.66
N SER A 35 -10.81 -20.79 -22.23
CA SER A 35 -11.82 -21.14 -23.24
C SER A 35 -13.25 -21.15 -22.71
N GLU A 36 -13.47 -21.56 -21.45
CA GLU A 36 -14.83 -21.71 -20.90
C GLU A 36 -15.42 -20.46 -20.22
N TYR A 37 -14.59 -19.53 -19.71
CA TYR A 37 -15.09 -18.34 -18.98
C TYR A 37 -14.27 -17.07 -19.29
N PRO A 38 -14.44 -16.46 -20.48
CA PRO A 38 -13.66 -15.30 -20.90
C PRO A 38 -13.89 -14.02 -20.06
N THR A 39 -14.91 -13.98 -19.21
CA THR A 39 -15.28 -12.81 -18.39
C THR A 39 -14.99 -12.96 -16.89
N LEU A 40 -14.48 -14.11 -16.44
CA LEU A 40 -14.21 -14.35 -15.02
C LEU A 40 -13.00 -13.52 -14.56
N THR A 41 -13.27 -12.37 -13.95
CA THR A 41 -12.25 -11.44 -13.45
C THR A 41 -12.03 -11.71 -11.96
N ARG A 42 -10.91 -12.37 -11.62
CA ARG A 42 -10.42 -12.45 -10.22
C ARG A 42 -9.85 -11.10 -9.82
N MET A 43 -10.36 -10.50 -8.75
CA MET A 43 -9.81 -9.28 -8.14
C MET A 43 -8.55 -9.61 -7.33
N SER A 44 -7.43 -9.63 -8.03
CA SER A 44 -6.12 -9.27 -7.48
C SER A 44 -5.81 -7.93 -8.11
N TYR A 45 -5.59 -6.89 -7.30
CA TYR A 45 -5.22 -5.55 -7.77
C TYR A 45 -3.84 -5.61 -8.42
N CYS A 46 -3.81 -6.08 -9.65
CA CYS A 46 -2.76 -5.90 -10.61
C CYS A 46 -3.30 -4.91 -11.66
N GLN A 47 -2.46 -3.97 -12.06
CA GLN A 47 -2.60 -2.86 -13.02
C GLN A 47 -3.14 -3.22 -14.43
N CYS A 48 -3.99 -4.24 -14.59
CA CYS A 48 -4.31 -4.87 -15.86
C CYS A 48 -5.44 -4.17 -16.64
N ARG A 49 -6.40 -3.47 -16.01
CA ARG A 49 -7.46 -2.74 -16.74
C ARG A 49 -7.12 -1.28 -17.06
N LEU A 50 -6.27 -0.64 -16.27
CA LEU A 50 -5.62 0.63 -16.64
C LEU A 50 -4.78 0.45 -17.91
N LYS A 51 -4.09 -0.70 -18.03
CA LYS A 51 -3.33 -1.08 -19.22
C LYS A 51 -4.16 -1.02 -20.52
N ILE A 52 -5.46 -1.32 -20.49
CA ILE A 52 -6.30 -1.34 -21.70
C ILE A 52 -6.68 0.08 -22.14
N VAL A 53 -7.13 0.92 -21.20
CA VAL A 53 -7.48 2.33 -21.47
C VAL A 53 -6.26 3.08 -22.01
N PHE A 54 -5.11 2.86 -21.37
CA PHE A 54 -3.89 3.54 -21.77
C PHE A 54 -3.20 2.91 -22.99
N SER A 55 -3.29 1.59 -23.20
CA SER A 55 -2.80 0.96 -24.44
C SER A 55 -3.50 1.50 -25.68
N SER A 56 -4.75 1.96 -25.59
CA SER A 56 -5.44 2.63 -26.70
C SER A 56 -4.76 3.96 -27.06
N ILE A 57 -4.46 4.80 -26.05
CA ILE A 57 -3.74 6.07 -26.22
C ILE A 57 -2.31 5.81 -26.73
N PHE A 58 -1.62 4.81 -26.18
CA PHE A 58 -0.22 4.52 -26.54
C PHE A 58 -0.03 3.92 -27.92
N ASN A 59 -0.99 3.10 -28.39
CA ASN A 59 -0.99 2.60 -29.76
C ASN A 59 -1.19 3.73 -30.76
N GLU A 60 -1.91 4.79 -30.38
CA GLU A 60 -2.13 5.98 -31.22
C GLU A 60 -0.86 6.86 -31.33
N PHE A 61 -0.07 6.97 -30.25
CA PHE A 61 1.13 7.83 -30.21
C PHE A 61 2.48 7.11 -30.32
N GLY A 62 2.51 5.77 -30.38
CA GLY A 62 3.74 4.98 -30.52
C GLY A 62 4.61 4.91 -29.25
N TRP A 63 4.03 5.18 -28.08
CA TRP A 63 4.77 5.24 -26.82
C TRP A 63 4.86 3.86 -26.17
N LYS A 64 6.07 3.41 -25.77
CA LYS A 64 6.25 2.05 -25.21
C LYS A 64 6.09 1.95 -23.69
N HIS A 65 6.33 3.00 -22.90
CA HIS A 65 6.46 2.88 -21.43
C HIS A 65 6.11 4.16 -20.64
N VAL A 66 5.01 4.83 -20.95
CA VAL A 66 4.45 5.89 -20.07
C VAL A 66 3.25 5.21 -19.41
N TRP A 67 3.02 5.15 -18.10
CA TRP A 67 2.78 6.22 -17.14
C TRP A 67 2.53 5.59 -15.73
N ALA A 68 2.46 6.44 -14.69
CA ALA A 68 2.25 6.18 -13.25
C ALA A 68 1.93 4.75 -12.82
N GLU A 69 2.94 4.09 -12.27
CA GLU A 69 2.73 2.86 -11.52
C GLU A 69 2.52 3.15 -10.04
N THR A 70 1.42 2.63 -9.50
CA THR A 70 1.24 2.45 -8.07
C THR A 70 1.73 1.04 -7.74
N SER A 71 3.06 0.89 -7.61
CA SER A 71 3.66 -0.42 -7.34
C SER A 71 3.65 -0.70 -5.84
N VAL A 72 2.70 -1.52 -5.40
CA VAL A 72 2.72 -2.14 -4.05
C VAL A 72 3.56 -3.44 -4.07
N ASP A 73 4.11 -3.80 -5.22
CA ASP A 73 4.85 -5.05 -5.45
C ASP A 73 6.34 -4.96 -5.05
N SER A 74 6.92 -6.14 -4.83
CA SER A 74 8.34 -6.44 -4.63
C SER A 74 9.30 -5.76 -5.63
N SER A 75 8.83 -5.43 -6.84
CA SER A 75 9.60 -4.63 -7.81
C SER A 75 9.96 -3.23 -7.30
N CYS A 76 9.16 -2.67 -6.38
CA CYS A 76 9.47 -1.43 -5.68
C CYS A 76 10.51 -1.63 -4.55
N PHE A 77 10.61 -2.83 -3.97
CA PHE A 77 11.61 -3.20 -2.96
C PHE A 77 13.03 -3.22 -3.56
N GLU A 78 13.19 -3.78 -4.76
CA GLU A 78 14.47 -3.77 -5.48
C GLU A 78 14.73 -2.46 -6.25
N GLY A 79 13.72 -1.60 -6.37
CA GLY A 79 13.84 -0.33 -7.07
C GLY A 79 14.07 -0.50 -8.57
N ILE A 80 13.58 -1.58 -9.18
CA ILE A 80 13.74 -1.90 -10.61
C ILE A 80 13.26 -0.71 -11.47
N PHE A 81 12.12 -0.12 -11.10
CA PHE A 81 11.55 1.07 -11.77
C PHE A 81 12.32 2.39 -11.54
N LYS A 82 13.38 2.37 -10.73
CA LYS A 82 14.30 3.50 -10.58
C LYS A 82 15.28 3.58 -11.75
N ASP A 83 15.59 2.45 -12.40
CA ASP A 83 16.55 2.43 -13.49
C ASP A 83 15.98 3.12 -14.74
N LYS A 84 16.51 4.30 -15.05
CA LYS A 84 16.11 5.08 -16.23
C LYS A 84 16.77 4.60 -17.52
N SER A 85 17.71 3.65 -17.45
CA SER A 85 18.23 2.96 -18.63
C SER A 85 17.18 1.96 -19.16
N GLU A 86 16.48 1.25 -18.27
CA GLU A 86 15.42 0.31 -18.62
C GLU A 86 14.05 1.00 -18.75
N TYR A 87 13.74 1.97 -17.90
CA TYR A 87 12.47 2.68 -17.86
C TYR A 87 12.62 4.20 -18.11
N PRO A 88 13.10 4.61 -19.31
CA PRO A 88 13.48 5.99 -19.60
C PRO A 88 12.32 6.99 -19.65
N THR A 89 11.09 6.52 -19.82
CA THR A 89 9.88 7.36 -19.91
C THR A 89 8.93 7.17 -18.72
N LEU A 90 9.31 6.35 -17.74
CA LEU A 90 8.45 6.08 -16.59
C LEU A 90 8.48 7.25 -15.61
N THR A 91 7.33 7.84 -15.32
CA THR A 91 7.14 8.82 -14.24
C THR A 91 6.24 8.23 -13.18
N ARG A 92 6.66 8.31 -11.91
CA ARG A 92 5.88 7.83 -10.77
C ARG A 92 5.31 9.04 -10.05
N MET A 93 3.98 9.09 -9.93
CA MET A 93 3.25 10.18 -9.28
C MET A 93 2.70 9.81 -7.90
N SER A 94 2.81 8.53 -7.54
CA SER A 94 2.34 8.03 -6.26
C SER A 94 3.46 7.93 -5.22
N TYR A 95 3.10 7.54 -4.01
CA TYR A 95 4.04 7.30 -2.93
C TYR A 95 4.99 6.14 -3.30
N CYS A 96 6.17 6.11 -2.66
CA CYS A 96 7.08 4.97 -2.74
C CYS A 96 7.32 4.41 -1.35
N GLN A 97 7.08 3.11 -1.16
CA GLN A 97 7.41 2.39 0.08
C GLN A 97 8.87 2.59 0.51
N CYS A 98 9.76 2.71 -0.47
CA CYS A 98 11.17 3.00 -0.28
C CYS A 98 11.48 4.30 0.51
N ARG A 99 10.52 5.22 0.62
CA ARG A 99 10.64 6.48 1.36
C ARG A 99 10.26 6.35 2.84
N LEU A 100 9.56 5.29 3.25
CA LEU A 100 9.16 5.10 4.65
C LEU A 100 10.35 5.06 5.59
N LYS A 101 11.46 4.44 5.19
CA LYS A 101 12.68 4.45 6.00
C LYS A 101 13.17 5.87 6.32
N ILE A 102 12.93 6.85 5.44
CA ILE A 102 13.27 8.25 5.68
C ILE A 102 12.30 8.85 6.69
N VAL A 103 11.01 8.62 6.53
CA VAL A 103 9.96 9.08 7.48
C VAL A 103 10.27 8.57 8.90
N PHE A 104 10.45 7.26 9.07
CA PHE A 104 10.79 6.67 10.35
C PHE A 104 12.12 7.19 10.90
N SER A 105 13.16 7.33 10.06
CA SER A 105 14.43 7.90 10.52
C SER A 105 14.28 9.35 10.99
N SER A 106 13.44 10.15 10.32
CA SER A 106 13.16 11.53 10.74
C SER A 106 12.44 11.58 12.08
N ILE A 107 11.41 10.73 12.28
CA ILE A 107 10.71 10.59 13.57
C ILE A 107 11.72 10.23 14.67
N PHE A 108 12.56 9.23 14.43
CA PHE A 108 13.51 8.75 15.43
C PHE A 108 14.59 9.77 15.77
N ASN A 109 15.04 10.55 14.78
CA ASN A 109 15.95 11.65 15.01
C ASN A 109 15.30 12.78 15.83
N GLU A 110 14.06 13.15 15.53
CA GLU A 110 13.32 14.20 16.23
C GLU A 110 13.13 13.87 17.72
N PHE A 111 12.71 12.64 18.03
CA PHE A 111 12.49 12.20 19.40
C PHE A 111 13.75 11.63 20.09
N GLY A 112 14.89 11.61 19.41
CA GLY A 112 16.14 11.06 19.94
C GLY A 112 16.11 9.55 20.21
N TRP A 113 15.22 8.81 19.55
CA TRP A 113 15.09 7.36 19.71
C TRP A 113 16.19 6.61 18.96
N LYS A 114 16.95 5.79 19.68
CA LYS A 114 18.13 5.07 19.15
C LYS A 114 17.99 3.55 19.14
N HIS A 115 16.97 3.03 19.80
CA HIS A 115 16.76 1.59 19.97
C HIS A 115 15.34 1.21 19.57
N VAL A 116 15.23 0.57 18.41
CA VAL A 116 13.95 0.24 17.78
C VAL A 116 13.84 -1.27 17.60
N ALA A 117 12.68 -1.82 17.96
CA ALA A 117 12.28 -3.17 17.63
C ALA A 117 11.34 -3.16 16.42
N LEU A 118 11.50 -4.12 15.51
CA LEU A 118 10.61 -4.33 14.37
C LEU A 118 10.00 -5.73 14.45
N ILE A 119 8.68 -5.82 14.43
CA ILE A 119 7.94 -7.08 14.31
C ILE A 119 7.22 -7.05 12.97
N LEU A 120 7.40 -8.07 12.14
CA LEU A 120 6.80 -8.14 10.81
C LEU A 120 6.07 -9.45 10.52
N ASP A 121 4.91 -9.35 9.87
CA ASP A 121 4.09 -10.50 9.44
C ASP A 121 4.56 -11.02 8.08
N ARG A 122 5.15 -12.23 8.04
CA ARG A 122 5.61 -12.86 6.80
C ARG A 122 4.47 -13.47 5.98
N SER A 123 3.29 -13.58 6.56
CA SER A 123 2.11 -14.17 5.92
C SER A 123 1.25 -13.16 5.16
N ASP A 124 1.54 -11.86 5.34
CA ASP A 124 0.93 -10.76 4.62
C ASP A 124 1.97 -10.07 3.74
N LEU A 125 1.73 -10.06 2.42
CA LEU A 125 2.72 -9.58 1.45
C LEU A 125 3.04 -8.09 1.64
N PHE A 126 2.01 -7.28 1.92
CA PHE A 126 2.18 -5.85 2.15
C PHE A 126 3.04 -5.59 3.40
N SER A 127 2.66 -6.19 4.53
CA SER A 127 3.38 -6.14 5.80
C SER A 127 4.83 -6.61 5.65
N LEU A 128 5.07 -7.67 4.89
CA LEU A 128 6.41 -8.20 4.64
C LEU A 128 7.25 -7.21 3.81
N ILE A 129 6.72 -6.66 2.72
CA ILE A 129 7.43 -5.71 1.86
C ILE A 129 7.77 -4.43 2.63
N VAL A 130 6.82 -3.87 3.37
CA VAL A 130 7.03 -2.69 4.21
C VAL A 130 8.07 -2.99 5.29
N GLY A 131 7.89 -4.09 6.02
CA GLY A 131 8.78 -4.52 7.09
C GLY A 131 10.21 -4.71 6.62
N LYS A 132 10.42 -5.37 5.47
CA LYS A 132 11.76 -5.58 4.91
C LYS A 132 12.42 -4.28 4.44
N ASN A 133 11.64 -3.35 3.88
CA ASN A 133 12.15 -2.02 3.51
C ASN A 133 12.63 -1.25 4.74
N LEU A 134 11.85 -1.28 5.83
CA LEU A 134 12.20 -0.66 7.10
C LEU A 134 13.40 -1.35 7.75
N GLU A 135 13.42 -2.68 7.77
CA GLU A 135 14.54 -3.47 8.32
C GLU A 135 15.86 -3.04 7.68
N SER A 136 15.93 -3.02 6.35
CA SER A 136 17.11 -2.63 5.59
C SER A 136 17.53 -1.18 5.90
N GLY A 137 16.58 -0.24 5.92
CA GLY A 137 16.83 1.17 6.19
C GLY A 137 17.32 1.43 7.61
N LEU A 138 16.62 0.89 8.60
CA LEU A 138 16.92 1.09 10.02
C LEU A 138 18.23 0.41 10.42
N ARG A 139 18.51 -0.78 9.88
CA ARG A 139 19.78 -1.48 10.09
C ARG A 139 20.96 -0.68 9.54
N LYS A 140 20.83 -0.12 8.33
CA LYS A 140 21.86 0.73 7.73
C LYS A 140 22.13 2.00 8.55
N ASN A 141 21.12 2.54 9.22
CA ASN A 141 21.24 3.73 10.06
C ASN A 141 21.63 3.41 11.52
N GLY A 142 21.84 2.14 11.88
CA GLY A 142 22.21 1.74 13.25
C GLY A 142 21.10 1.92 14.29
N LEU A 143 19.84 2.01 13.88
CA LEU A 143 18.68 2.25 14.76
C LEU A 143 17.95 0.95 15.16
N LEU A 144 18.13 -0.12 14.39
CA LEU A 144 17.44 -1.38 14.59
C LEU A 144 18.16 -2.25 15.65
N SER A 145 17.57 -2.35 16.84
CA SER A 145 18.08 -3.18 17.94
C SER A 145 17.54 -4.61 17.90
N PHE A 146 16.32 -4.81 17.40
CA PHE A 146 15.66 -6.11 17.38
C PHE A 146 14.78 -6.24 16.13
N VAL A 147 14.76 -7.42 15.54
CA VAL A 147 13.81 -7.75 14.46
C VAL A 147 13.29 -9.16 14.65
N ARG A 148 11.99 -9.34 14.42
CA ARG A 148 11.38 -10.67 14.40
C ARG A 148 10.28 -10.79 13.37
N GLU A 149 10.27 -11.94 12.71
CA GLU A 149 9.21 -12.35 11.81
C GLU A 149 8.24 -13.28 12.54
N LEU A 150 6.95 -13.14 12.22
CA LEU A 150 5.89 -14.03 12.67
C LEU A 150 5.02 -14.46 11.49
N ASP A 151 4.30 -15.57 11.65
CA ASP A 151 3.24 -15.99 10.75
C ASP A 151 1.89 -15.59 11.34
N GLY A 152 1.28 -14.55 10.78
CA GLY A 152 0.01 -14.02 11.27
C GLY A 152 -1.18 -14.97 11.12
N ASN A 153 -1.02 -16.07 10.38
CA ASN A 153 -2.07 -17.07 10.19
C ASN A 153 -2.03 -18.20 11.25
N GLU A 154 -1.01 -18.22 12.12
CA GLU A 154 -0.96 -19.15 13.25
C GLU A 154 -1.93 -18.69 14.36
N GLU A 155 -2.88 -19.55 14.74
CA GLU A 155 -3.96 -19.23 15.71
C GLU A 155 -3.42 -18.86 17.09
N ASP A 156 -2.32 -19.49 17.52
CA ASP A 156 -1.61 -19.19 18.76
C ASP A 156 -0.64 -18.01 18.59
N SER A 157 -1.13 -16.86 18.11
CA SER A 157 -0.28 -15.68 17.95
C SER A 157 0.24 -15.22 19.32
N LYS A 158 1.46 -15.65 19.68
CA LYS A 158 2.18 -15.34 20.93
C LYS A 158 2.64 -13.88 20.97
N CYS A 159 1.72 -12.95 20.75
CA CYS A 159 1.99 -11.51 20.69
C CYS A 159 2.70 -11.05 21.97
N ASP A 160 2.26 -11.55 23.12
CA ASP A 160 2.87 -11.29 24.42
C ASP A 160 4.35 -11.73 24.45
N GLN A 161 4.68 -12.90 23.90
CA GLN A 161 6.06 -13.39 23.85
C GLN A 161 6.92 -12.56 22.90
N PHE A 162 6.40 -12.18 21.73
CA PHE A 162 7.12 -11.30 20.81
C PHE A 162 7.43 -9.94 21.45
N LEU A 163 6.47 -9.40 22.21
CA LEU A 163 6.64 -8.16 22.96
C LEU A 163 7.67 -8.31 24.10
N LYS A 164 7.59 -9.40 24.88
CA LYS A 164 8.58 -9.71 25.93
C LYS A 164 9.99 -9.83 25.34
N ASP A 165 10.13 -10.50 24.21
CA ASP A 165 11.43 -10.68 23.55
C ASP A 165 11.98 -9.33 23.05
N ALA A 166 11.15 -8.54 22.35
CA ALA A 166 11.49 -7.19 21.91
C ALA A 166 11.84 -6.28 23.09
N SER A 167 11.21 -6.52 24.25
CA SER A 167 11.35 -5.66 25.41
C SER A 167 12.73 -5.66 26.06
N ASN A 168 13.54 -6.67 25.77
CA ASN A 168 14.92 -6.72 26.24
C ASN A 168 15.84 -5.74 25.48
N TYR A 169 15.40 -5.19 24.35
CA TYR A 169 16.25 -4.46 23.40
C TYR A 169 15.80 -3.04 23.09
N ALA A 170 14.49 -2.77 23.15
CA ALA A 170 13.93 -1.49 22.74
C ALA A 170 12.70 -1.11 23.58
N ARG A 171 12.31 0.16 23.52
CA ARG A 171 11.04 0.70 24.02
C ARG A 171 10.15 1.27 22.92
N VAL A 172 10.72 1.43 21.72
CA VAL A 172 10.02 1.82 20.49
C VAL A 172 9.83 0.58 19.65
N VAL A 173 8.58 0.22 19.36
CA VAL A 173 8.22 -1.02 18.65
C VAL A 173 7.43 -0.68 17.39
N ILE A 174 7.97 -1.03 16.23
CA ILE A 174 7.26 -0.96 14.95
C ILE A 174 6.54 -2.30 14.71
N LEU A 175 5.24 -2.22 14.48
CA LEU A 175 4.36 -3.31 14.10
C LEU A 175 4.08 -3.20 12.60
N SER A 176 4.81 -3.96 11.80
CA SER A 176 4.56 -4.12 10.36
C SER A 176 3.73 -5.38 10.14
N VAL A 177 2.46 -5.32 10.56
CA VAL A 177 1.52 -6.45 10.57
C VAL A 177 0.14 -5.96 10.12
N ARG A 178 -0.75 -6.88 9.71
CA ARG A 178 -2.15 -6.57 9.37
C ARG A 178 -2.91 -5.95 10.55
N GLY A 179 -3.89 -5.09 10.28
CA GLY A 179 -4.67 -4.37 11.31
C GLY A 179 -5.24 -5.27 12.42
N ALA A 180 -5.82 -6.42 12.07
CA ALA A 180 -6.32 -7.38 13.07
C ALA A 180 -5.22 -7.87 14.05
N LEU A 181 -3.97 -7.99 13.61
CA LEU A 181 -2.85 -8.33 14.48
C LEU A 181 -2.36 -7.13 15.29
N VAL A 182 -2.42 -5.91 14.74
CA VAL A 182 -2.13 -4.68 15.52
C VAL A 182 -3.00 -4.65 16.77
N ARG A 183 -4.31 -4.89 16.64
CA ARG A 183 -5.23 -4.94 17.79
C ARG A 183 -4.81 -5.97 18.83
N LYS A 184 -4.48 -7.19 18.39
CA LYS A 184 -3.99 -8.27 19.29
C LYS A 184 -2.69 -7.90 19.99
N PHE A 185 -1.75 -7.25 19.29
CA PHE A 185 -0.51 -6.75 19.87
C PHE A 185 -0.76 -5.66 20.91
N MET A 186 -1.65 -4.72 20.63
CA MET A 186 -1.97 -3.64 21.56
C MET A 186 -2.68 -4.17 22.82
N LEU A 187 -3.60 -5.12 22.69
CA LEU A 187 -4.23 -5.80 23.83
C LEU A 187 -3.19 -6.57 24.67
N ALA A 188 -2.28 -7.31 24.01
CA ALA A 188 -1.18 -7.98 24.69
C ALA A 188 -0.27 -6.99 25.43
N ALA A 189 0.10 -5.88 24.78
CA ALA A 189 0.88 -4.80 25.39
C ALA A 189 0.16 -4.20 26.61
N HIS A 190 -1.16 -4.03 26.53
CA HIS A 190 -1.98 -3.52 27.63
C HIS A 190 -1.95 -4.48 28.83
N SER A 191 -2.16 -5.78 28.60
CA SER A 191 -2.09 -6.81 29.65
C SER A 191 -0.70 -6.90 30.31
N LEU A 192 0.35 -6.61 29.55
CA LEU A 192 1.74 -6.56 30.04
C LEU A 192 2.08 -5.23 30.72
N GLY A 193 1.15 -4.27 30.75
CA GLY A 193 1.33 -2.94 31.32
C GLY A 193 2.31 -2.07 30.53
N MET A 194 2.52 -2.36 29.26
CA MET A 194 3.41 -1.63 28.34
C MET A 194 2.75 -0.38 27.75
N THR A 195 1.45 -0.16 27.97
CA THR A 195 0.68 0.98 27.41
C THR A 195 0.61 2.18 28.37
N ARG A 196 1.45 2.21 29.42
CA ARG A 196 1.41 3.21 30.50
C ARG A 196 2.36 4.41 30.32
N GLY A 197 2.98 4.54 29.14
CA GLY A 197 3.85 5.68 28.78
C GLY A 197 5.34 5.35 28.65
N ASP A 198 5.80 4.19 29.14
CA ASP A 198 7.21 3.76 29.00
C ASP A 198 7.56 3.23 27.60
N TRP A 199 6.54 3.03 26.76
CA TRP A 199 6.66 2.44 25.43
C TRP A 199 5.97 3.30 24.39
N THR A 200 6.44 3.18 23.15
CA THR A 200 5.77 3.73 21.99
C THR A 200 5.65 2.65 20.93
N PHE A 201 4.44 2.45 20.44
CA PHE A 201 4.15 1.54 19.34
C PHE A 201 3.94 2.35 18.08
N LEU A 202 4.42 1.86 16.94
CA LEU A 202 4.15 2.43 15.63
C LEU A 202 3.54 1.37 14.72
N ASP A 203 2.42 1.65 14.07
CA ASP A 203 1.91 0.84 12.95
C ASP A 203 2.00 1.61 11.63
N VAL A 204 1.85 0.87 10.53
CA VAL A 204 1.94 1.40 9.18
C VAL A 204 0.66 1.08 8.43
N GLU A 205 -0.11 2.12 8.12
CA GLU A 205 -1.33 2.05 7.32
C GLU A 205 -1.22 3.10 6.21
N ILE A 206 -0.68 2.70 5.06
CA ILE A 206 -0.32 3.66 4.01
C ILE A 206 -1.55 4.24 3.30
N VAL A 207 -2.58 3.44 3.11
CA VAL A 207 -3.85 3.86 2.54
C VAL A 207 -4.92 3.46 3.54
N THR A 208 -5.69 4.46 3.97
CA THR A 208 -6.81 4.32 4.89
C THR A 208 -8.00 3.67 4.18
N GLY A 209 -8.82 2.97 4.96
CA GLY A 209 -10.12 2.45 4.52
C GLY A 209 -10.27 0.95 4.72
N SER A 210 -11.51 0.54 5.03
CA SER A 210 -11.88 -0.85 5.36
C SER A 210 -11.42 -1.88 4.32
N TYR A 211 -11.31 -1.49 3.05
CA TYR A 211 -10.78 -2.33 1.98
C TYR A 211 -9.33 -2.79 2.22
N TRP A 212 -8.50 -1.98 2.88
CA TRP A 212 -7.08 -2.23 3.11
C TRP A 212 -6.79 -2.94 4.43
N GLY A 213 -7.83 -3.17 5.22
CA GLY A 213 -7.78 -3.80 6.54
C GLY A 213 -8.33 -2.87 7.61
N GLU A 214 -9.07 -3.43 8.56
CA GLU A 214 -9.53 -2.69 9.72
C GLU A 214 -8.37 -2.54 10.70
N HIS A 215 -7.86 -1.33 10.80
CA HIS A 215 -6.83 -0.94 11.75
C HIS A 215 -7.44 -0.20 12.97
N GLU A 216 -8.75 -0.21 13.10
CA GLU A 216 -9.45 0.41 14.23
C GLU A 216 -9.26 -0.40 15.52
N TRP A 217 -9.57 0.23 16.66
CA TRP A 217 -9.54 -0.43 17.97
C TRP A 217 -10.86 -1.13 18.30
N GLU A 218 -11.96 -0.67 17.71
CA GLU A 218 -13.32 -1.13 17.95
C GLU A 218 -13.62 -2.37 17.11
N ASN A 219 -13.98 -3.47 17.76
CA ASN A 219 -14.41 -4.71 17.12
C ASN A 219 -15.83 -5.14 17.52
N GLY A 220 -16.51 -4.36 18.38
CA GLY A 220 -17.80 -4.72 18.96
C GLY A 220 -17.70 -5.86 19.99
N ASP A 221 -16.54 -6.04 20.62
CA ASP A 221 -16.29 -7.10 21.60
C ASP A 221 -16.06 -6.55 23.02
N GLU A 222 -15.97 -7.44 24.01
CA GLU A 222 -15.79 -7.06 25.42
C GLU A 222 -14.42 -6.40 25.72
N LEU A 223 -13.47 -6.48 24.79
CA LEU A 223 -12.11 -5.94 24.92
C LEU A 223 -11.97 -4.54 24.33
N ASP A 224 -13.01 -3.96 23.75
CA ASP A 224 -12.94 -2.65 23.09
C ASP A 224 -12.51 -1.52 24.01
N ALA A 225 -12.91 -1.56 25.29
CA ALA A 225 -12.46 -0.58 26.29
C ALA A 225 -10.95 -0.66 26.52
N ASP A 226 -10.41 -1.88 26.65
CA ASP A 226 -8.98 -2.13 26.84
C ASP A 226 -8.19 -1.82 25.56
N ALA A 227 -8.72 -2.18 24.39
CA ALA A 227 -8.14 -1.88 23.09
C ALA A 227 -8.04 -0.36 22.89
N ARG A 228 -9.13 0.38 23.13
CA ARG A 228 -9.13 1.84 23.06
C ARG A 228 -8.07 2.46 23.96
N LYS A 229 -7.95 1.96 25.20
CA LYS A 229 -6.92 2.45 26.13
C LYS A 229 -5.51 2.10 25.68
N ALA A 230 -5.32 0.91 25.11
CA ALA A 230 -4.03 0.48 24.57
C ALA A 230 -3.58 1.35 23.40
N TYR A 231 -4.50 1.71 22.51
CA TYR A 231 -4.23 2.49 21.29
C TYR A 231 -3.79 3.93 21.58
N GLU A 232 -3.99 4.47 22.80
CA GLU A 232 -3.39 5.74 23.20
C GLU A 232 -1.85 5.74 23.13
N SER A 233 -1.21 4.55 23.14
CA SER A 233 0.23 4.38 23.00
C SER A 233 0.70 3.99 21.58
N LEU A 234 -0.22 3.95 20.62
CA LEU A 234 0.02 3.61 19.22
C LEU A 234 0.04 4.88 18.36
N LEU A 235 1.12 5.06 17.59
CA LEU A 235 1.24 6.09 16.57
C LEU A 235 1.14 5.46 15.18
N ARG A 236 0.23 5.97 14.37
CA ARG A 236 0.04 5.48 13.00
C ARG A 236 0.76 6.31 11.97
N VAL A 237 1.53 5.65 11.12
CA VAL A 237 2.15 6.28 9.94
C VAL A 237 1.30 5.99 8.70
N SER A 238 0.69 7.04 8.16
CA SER A 238 -0.13 7.02 6.95
C SER A 238 0.33 8.06 5.92
N ILE A 239 -0.26 8.03 4.72
CA ILE A 239 -0.12 9.12 3.75
C ILE A 239 -0.88 10.34 4.27
N LEU A 240 -0.27 11.52 4.11
CA LEU A 240 -0.94 12.77 4.39
C LEU A 240 -2.02 13.02 3.32
N GLU A 241 -3.28 12.99 3.74
CA GLU A 241 -4.41 13.37 2.91
C GLU A 241 -4.43 14.90 2.71
N PRO A 242 -4.65 15.38 1.47
CA PRO A 242 -4.81 16.80 1.22
C PRO A 242 -6.08 17.33 1.89
N THR A 243 -5.99 18.50 2.53
CA THR A 243 -7.13 19.19 3.19
C THR A 243 -7.50 20.51 2.52
N SER A 244 -7.04 20.73 1.29
CA SER A 244 -7.33 21.94 0.54
C SER A 244 -8.77 21.94 0.03
N ALA A 245 -9.37 23.13 -0.11
CA ALA A 245 -10.69 23.28 -0.73
C ALA A 245 -10.75 22.66 -2.13
N SER A 246 -9.69 22.83 -2.93
CA SER A 246 -9.58 22.22 -4.26
C SER A 246 -9.63 20.69 -4.25
N TYR A 247 -9.10 20.05 -3.19
CA TYR A 247 -9.17 18.61 -3.05
C TYR A 247 -10.58 18.14 -2.68
N HIS A 248 -11.30 18.90 -1.85
CA HIS A 248 -12.70 18.61 -1.55
C HIS A 248 -13.58 18.68 -2.81
N ASP A 249 -13.43 19.74 -3.61
CA ASP A 249 -14.15 19.89 -4.88
C ASP A 249 -13.84 18.73 -5.85
N PHE A 250 -12.57 18.32 -5.93
CA PHE A 250 -12.14 17.16 -6.71
C PHE A 250 -12.78 15.85 -6.19
N SER A 251 -12.75 15.63 -4.88
CA SER A 251 -13.32 14.44 -4.25
C SER A 251 -14.82 14.32 -4.53
N ASP A 252 -15.56 15.41 -4.38
CA ASP A 252 -17.00 15.44 -4.63
C ASP A 252 -17.32 15.11 -6.10
N LEU A 253 -16.54 15.68 -7.03
CA LEU A 253 -16.68 15.37 -8.46
C LEU A 253 -16.35 13.90 -8.78
N VAL A 254 -15.36 13.31 -8.11
CA VAL A 254 -15.05 11.88 -8.26
C VAL A 254 -16.22 11.02 -7.78
N LYS A 255 -16.79 11.33 -6.62
CA LYS A 255 -17.94 10.61 -6.05
C LYS A 255 -19.17 10.70 -6.96
N GLU A 256 -19.48 11.89 -7.47
CA GLU A 256 -20.58 12.11 -8.43
C GLU A 256 -20.38 11.28 -9.71
N ARG A 257 -19.18 11.30 -10.28
CA ARG A 257 -18.85 10.55 -11.51
C ARG A 257 -18.87 9.05 -11.29
N ALA A 258 -18.39 8.57 -10.14
CA ALA A 258 -18.43 7.16 -9.77
C ALA A 258 -19.87 6.64 -9.74
N GLN A 259 -20.79 7.42 -9.16
CA GLN A 259 -22.21 7.09 -9.13
C GLN A 259 -22.81 7.11 -10.54
N THR A 260 -22.58 8.18 -11.29
CA THR A 260 -23.22 8.41 -12.59
C THR A 260 -22.77 7.42 -13.67
N PHE A 261 -21.47 7.13 -13.74
CA PHE A 261 -20.89 6.36 -14.85
C PHE A 261 -20.55 4.92 -14.51
N TYR A 262 -20.37 4.60 -13.22
CA TYR A 262 -19.92 3.28 -12.77
C TYR A 262 -20.88 2.61 -11.78
N ASN A 263 -22.00 3.26 -11.44
CA ASN A 263 -22.97 2.79 -10.45
C ASN A 263 -22.31 2.42 -9.11
N TYR A 264 -21.26 3.16 -8.74
CA TYR A 264 -20.56 3.01 -7.47
C TYR A 264 -20.95 4.16 -6.55
N THR A 265 -21.53 3.84 -5.40
CA THR A 265 -21.92 4.82 -4.39
C THR A 265 -20.94 4.72 -3.23
N TYR A 266 -20.23 5.81 -2.97
CA TYR A 266 -19.37 5.93 -1.80
C TYR A 266 -20.23 5.92 -0.53
N LEU A 267 -19.79 5.20 0.50
CA LEU A 267 -20.44 5.20 1.81
C LEU A 267 -20.16 6.52 2.55
N ASP A 268 -20.99 6.80 3.57
CA ASP A 268 -20.75 7.93 4.46
C ASP A 268 -19.39 7.78 5.16
N GLY A 269 -18.56 8.81 5.07
CA GLY A 269 -17.18 8.78 5.58
C GLY A 269 -16.19 8.04 4.69
N GLU A 270 -16.61 7.44 3.57
CA GLU A 270 -15.68 6.85 2.62
C GLU A 270 -14.94 7.94 1.85
N GLU A 271 -13.61 7.87 1.89
CA GLU A 271 -12.72 8.82 1.22
C GLU A 271 -12.31 8.35 -0.18
N VAL A 272 -12.00 9.33 -1.03
CA VAL A 272 -11.44 9.02 -2.35
C VAL A 272 -10.03 8.49 -2.15
N ASN A 273 -9.81 7.26 -2.60
CA ASN A 273 -8.52 6.60 -2.50
C ASN A 273 -7.40 7.46 -3.10
N PHE A 274 -6.29 7.62 -2.37
CA PHE A 274 -5.11 8.38 -2.78
C PHE A 274 -4.63 8.06 -4.21
N PHE A 275 -4.75 6.81 -4.67
CA PHE A 275 -4.37 6.43 -6.02
C PHE A 275 -5.16 7.18 -7.09
N VAL A 276 -6.45 7.47 -6.86
CA VAL A 276 -7.29 8.25 -7.79
C VAL A 276 -6.74 9.66 -7.93
N GLY A 277 -6.38 10.31 -6.83
CA GLY A 277 -5.71 11.61 -6.83
C GLY A 277 -4.37 11.59 -7.56
N ALA A 278 -3.51 10.61 -7.26
CA ALA A 278 -2.21 10.47 -7.92
C ALA A 278 -2.32 10.26 -9.45
N PHE A 279 -3.37 9.58 -9.92
CA PHE A 279 -3.66 9.45 -11.35
C PHE A 279 -4.17 10.76 -11.96
N TYR A 280 -5.06 11.47 -11.26
CA TYR A 280 -5.55 12.79 -11.70
C TYR A 280 -4.40 13.78 -11.88
N ASP A 281 -3.56 13.92 -10.85
CA ASP A 281 -2.35 14.74 -10.87
C ASP A 281 -1.41 14.33 -12.00
N GLY A 282 -1.37 13.03 -12.27
CA GLY A 282 -0.61 12.49 -13.35
C GLY A 282 -1.04 12.98 -14.72
N VAL A 283 -2.33 12.89 -15.01
CA VAL A 283 -2.91 13.40 -16.26
C VAL A 283 -2.69 14.90 -16.41
N GLN A 284 -2.84 15.67 -15.32
CA GLN A 284 -2.59 17.12 -15.34
C GLN A 284 -1.13 17.43 -15.68
N LEU A 285 -0.19 16.74 -15.05
CA LEU A 285 1.24 16.91 -15.33
C LEU A 285 1.59 16.57 -16.78
N LEU A 286 1.00 15.50 -17.33
CA LEU A 286 1.17 15.15 -18.74
C LEU A 286 0.62 16.25 -19.66
N GLY A 287 -0.57 16.79 -19.35
CA GLY A 287 -1.17 17.90 -20.10
C GLY A 287 -0.28 19.13 -20.14
N MET A 288 0.31 19.52 -18.99
CA MET A 288 1.28 20.61 -18.91
C MET A 288 2.51 20.34 -19.80
N ALA A 289 3.11 19.16 -19.70
CA ALA A 289 4.28 18.80 -20.49
C ALA A 289 4.01 18.73 -22.00
N LEU A 290 2.82 18.27 -22.41
CA LEU A 290 2.40 18.28 -23.82
C LEU A 290 2.22 19.70 -24.35
N ASN A 291 1.57 20.58 -23.57
CA ASN A 291 1.38 21.98 -23.96
C ASN A 291 2.72 22.72 -24.11
N GLU A 292 3.65 22.51 -23.17
CA GLU A 292 5.01 23.03 -23.24
C GLU A 292 5.74 22.51 -24.50
N THR A 293 5.63 21.21 -24.79
CA THR A 293 6.23 20.59 -25.98
C THR A 293 5.73 21.25 -27.28
N LEU A 294 4.42 21.46 -27.40
CA LEU A 294 3.81 22.12 -28.55
C LEU A 294 4.26 23.58 -28.68
N THR A 295 4.34 24.31 -27.57
CA THR A 295 4.78 25.71 -27.54
C THR A 295 6.22 25.87 -28.02
N MET A 296 7.08 24.89 -27.74
CA MET A 296 8.46 24.86 -28.21
C MET A 296 8.62 24.34 -29.66
N GLY A 297 7.53 24.00 -30.34
CA GLY A 297 7.56 23.39 -31.67
C GLY A 297 8.09 21.94 -31.67
N GLY A 298 8.04 21.26 -30.54
CA GLY A 298 8.49 19.87 -30.38
C GLY A 298 7.48 18.84 -30.88
N ASP A 299 7.93 17.59 -31.01
CA ASP A 299 7.08 16.47 -31.41
C ASP A 299 6.46 15.79 -30.19
N ILE A 300 5.12 15.74 -30.14
CA ILE A 300 4.39 15.04 -29.09
C ILE A 300 4.61 13.52 -29.11
N ARG A 301 5.18 12.95 -30.18
CA ARG A 301 5.58 11.54 -30.21
C ARG A 301 6.91 11.29 -29.48
N ASP A 302 7.68 12.33 -29.17
CA ASP A 302 8.90 12.21 -28.38
C ASP A 302 8.61 12.12 -26.88
N GLY A 303 8.22 10.92 -26.44
CA GLY A 303 7.94 10.63 -25.03
C GLY A 303 9.13 10.88 -24.09
N LYS A 304 10.38 10.82 -24.57
CA LYS A 304 11.56 11.11 -23.73
C LYS A 304 11.66 12.61 -23.44
N SER A 305 11.45 13.44 -24.46
CA SER A 305 11.47 14.89 -24.28
C SER A 305 10.30 15.36 -23.42
N ILE A 306 9.09 14.83 -23.63
CA ILE A 306 7.92 15.10 -22.77
C ILE A 306 8.21 14.70 -21.32
N THR A 307 8.72 13.48 -21.10
CA THR A 307 8.97 12.97 -19.75
C THR A 307 10.01 13.80 -19.00
N LYS A 308 11.03 14.35 -19.70
CA LYS A 308 12.00 15.26 -19.09
C LYS A 308 11.36 16.55 -18.56
N LEU A 309 10.34 17.08 -19.25
CA LEU A 309 9.57 18.25 -18.81
C LEU A 309 8.71 17.95 -17.58
N MET A 310 8.41 16.68 -17.32
CA MET A 310 7.64 16.25 -16.15
C MET A 310 8.52 16.03 -14.90
N TRP A 311 9.83 15.86 -15.07
CA TRP A 311 10.74 15.52 -13.96
C TRP A 311 11.34 16.75 -13.29
N ASN A 312 11.72 16.60 -12.01
CA ASN A 312 12.36 17.64 -11.21
C ASN A 312 11.55 18.97 -11.18
N ARG A 313 10.23 18.87 -11.08
CA ARG A 313 9.32 20.01 -10.97
C ARG A 313 8.32 19.82 -9.85
N SER A 314 7.77 20.94 -9.42
CA SER A 314 6.62 21.02 -8.53
C SER A 314 5.48 21.70 -9.28
N PHE A 315 4.25 21.28 -9.02
CA PHE A 315 3.05 21.90 -9.56
C PHE A 315 1.91 21.75 -8.56
N HIS A 316 0.87 22.55 -8.77
CA HIS A 316 -0.41 22.42 -8.09
C HIS A 316 -1.47 22.16 -9.15
N ALA A 317 -2.23 21.09 -8.98
CA ALA A 317 -3.36 20.74 -9.81
C ALA A 317 -4.63 21.48 -9.35
#